data_AF-A0A1Y1VE23-F1
#
_entry.id   AF-A0A1Y1VE23-F1
#
_cell.length_a   1.000
_cell.length_b   1.000
_cell.length_c   1.000
_cell.angle_alpha   90.00
_cell.angle_beta   90.00
_cell.angle_gamma   90.00
#
_symmetry.space_group_name_H-M   'P 1'
#
loop_
_entity.id
_entity.type
_entity.pdbx_description
1 polymer ?
#
loop_
_entity_poly.entity_id
_entity_poly.type
_entity_poly.pdbx_seq_one_letter_code
_entity_poly.pdbx_strand_id
1 'polypeptide(L)'
;MKIGNKNLLLHLIILLLNLYIGGVKLEVVKDEKDLLNIISSNIKILEINVENEINITNNINVNSFEKVIISGGSTENSILNFLDLSHYLYFDNGVKEIQLNNLSIRGNLYFHDNLKINIQNVHLTGNINSKFDIRNEYINISNFKYESSSNESDNCINLRGGNVNINNSTFFGSSSCQNRLINYNGNGDDKYNLIIKDSYFSGEYQCPILDIINGFNIDINNSIFEKAYSSESIEGG
;
A
#
# COMPACT_ATOMS: atom_id res chain seq x y z
N MET A 1 -0.45 -10.84 61.43
CA MET A 1 -0.88 -11.50 60.18
C MET A 1 -0.49 -10.60 59.00
N LYS A 2 0.73 -10.73 58.46
CA LYS A 2 1.21 -9.93 57.32
C LYS A 2 0.85 -10.68 56.04
N ILE A 3 -0.35 -10.45 55.53
CA ILE A 3 -0.71 -10.87 54.16
C ILE A 3 0.14 -10.01 53.23
N GLY A 4 1.08 -10.66 52.55
CA GLY A 4 2.27 -10.02 51.99
C GLY A 4 2.00 -9.10 50.80
N ASN A 5 2.70 -7.97 50.80
CA ASN A 5 2.83 -6.98 49.73
C ASN A 5 3.12 -7.57 48.33
N LYS A 6 3.62 -8.81 48.25
CA LYS A 6 3.89 -9.52 47.00
C LYS A 6 2.64 -9.80 46.17
N ASN A 7 1.51 -10.12 46.81
CA ASN A 7 0.26 -10.36 46.07
C ASN A 7 -0.30 -9.06 45.49
N LEU A 8 -0.15 -7.94 46.20
CA LEU A 8 -0.57 -6.62 45.73
C LEU A 8 0.28 -6.16 44.53
N LEU A 9 1.61 -6.35 44.61
CA LEU A 9 2.52 -6.02 43.52
C LEU A 9 2.24 -6.86 42.26
N LEU A 10 1.98 -8.16 42.42
CA LEU A 10 1.63 -9.04 41.30
C LEU A 10 0.30 -8.62 40.66
N HIS A 11 -0.71 -8.25 41.44
CA HIS A 11 -1.98 -7.74 40.91
C HIS A 11 -1.78 -6.40 40.18
N LEU A 12 -0.91 -5.53 40.67
CA LEU A 12 -0.59 -4.26 40.00
C LEU A 12 0.11 -4.49 38.66
N ILE A 13 1.05 -5.45 38.61
CA ILE A 13 1.75 -5.83 37.38
C ILE A 13 0.78 -6.44 36.37
N ILE A 14 -0.14 -7.31 36.80
CA ILE A 14 -1.17 -7.90 35.93
C ILE A 14 -2.15 -6.81 35.44
N LEU A 15 -2.54 -5.86 36.29
CA LEU A 15 -3.41 -4.73 35.90
C LEU A 15 -2.71 -3.83 34.87
N LEU A 16 -1.43 -3.52 35.08
CA LEU A 16 -0.62 -2.74 34.16
C LEU A 16 -0.38 -3.48 32.84
N LEU A 17 -0.19 -4.80 32.88
CA LEU A 17 -0.08 -5.65 31.69
C LEU A 17 -1.39 -5.67 30.89
N ASN A 18 -2.54 -5.78 31.56
CA ASN A 18 -3.86 -5.72 30.90
C ASN A 18 -4.15 -4.33 30.30
N LEU A 19 -3.63 -3.26 30.89
CA LEU A 19 -3.67 -1.91 30.31
C LEU A 19 -2.71 -1.75 29.11
N TYR A 20 -1.69 -2.60 29.00
CA TYR A 20 -0.67 -2.56 27.95
C TYR A 20 -0.99 -3.41 26.72
N ILE A 21 -1.94 -4.34 26.83
CA ILE A 21 -2.47 -5.07 25.67
C ILE A 21 -3.26 -4.05 24.85
N GLY A 22 -2.57 -3.42 23.89
CA GLY A 22 -3.21 -2.56 22.91
C GLY A 22 -4.39 -3.30 22.30
N GLY A 23 -5.58 -2.71 22.38
CA GLY A 23 -6.77 -3.31 21.82
C GLY A 23 -6.55 -3.61 20.34
N VAL A 24 -6.80 -4.85 19.94
CA VAL A 24 -7.03 -5.22 18.55
C VAL A 24 -8.52 -5.07 18.31
N LYS A 25 -8.90 -4.34 17.26
CA LYS A 25 -10.30 -4.18 16.89
C LYS A 25 -10.47 -4.71 15.46
N LEU A 26 -11.19 -5.82 15.33
CA LEU A 26 -11.69 -6.32 14.06
C LEU A 26 -13.10 -5.77 13.86
N GLU A 27 -13.30 -5.04 12.78
CA GLU A 27 -14.61 -4.50 12.45
C GLU A 27 -14.96 -4.80 10.99
N VAL A 28 -16.20 -5.24 10.79
CA VAL A 28 -16.78 -5.37 9.45
C VAL A 28 -17.32 -4.00 9.06
N VAL A 29 -16.78 -3.45 7.99
CA VAL A 29 -17.18 -2.14 7.48
C VAL A 29 -18.21 -2.33 6.37
N LYS A 30 -19.35 -1.65 6.50
CA LYS A 30 -20.46 -1.75 5.54
C LYS A 30 -20.59 -0.53 4.64
N ASP A 31 -20.10 0.62 5.11
CA ASP A 31 -20.17 1.89 4.39
C ASP A 31 -19.01 2.83 4.75
N GLU A 32 -18.93 3.98 4.09
CA GLU A 32 -17.91 4.99 4.33
C GLU A 32 -17.95 5.54 5.77
N LYS A 33 -19.14 5.65 6.37
CA LYS A 33 -19.30 6.20 7.72
C LYS A 33 -18.67 5.25 8.75
N ASP A 34 -18.92 3.95 8.62
CA ASP A 34 -18.29 2.92 9.45
C ASP A 34 -16.76 3.00 9.31
N LEU A 35 -16.26 3.10 8.07
CA LEU A 35 -14.82 3.22 7.79
C LEU A 35 -14.20 4.41 8.51
N LEU A 36 -14.79 5.59 8.37
CA LEU A 36 -14.31 6.83 8.97
C LEU A 36 -14.33 6.77 10.51
N ASN A 37 -15.37 6.19 11.09
CA ASN A 37 -15.47 6.03 12.55
C ASN A 37 -14.36 5.13 13.10
N ILE A 38 -14.03 4.06 12.38
CA ILE A 38 -13.04 3.07 12.80
C ILE A 38 -11.62 3.62 12.64
N ILE A 39 -11.34 4.33 11.55
CA ILE A 39 -10.04 4.99 11.33
C ILE A 39 -9.79 6.10 12.36
N SER A 40 -10.85 6.68 12.93
CA SER A 40 -10.74 7.69 14.00
C SER A 40 -10.52 7.07 15.41
N SER A 41 -10.38 5.75 15.51
CA SER A 41 -10.27 5.08 16.82
C SER A 41 -8.86 5.17 17.41
N ASN A 42 -8.78 5.22 18.75
CA ASN A 42 -7.51 5.29 19.49
C ASN A 42 -7.05 3.87 19.89
N ILE A 43 -6.76 3.04 18.89
CA ILE A 43 -6.24 1.68 19.07
C ILE A 43 -4.86 1.56 18.40
N LYS A 44 -4.09 0.53 18.77
CA LYS A 44 -2.76 0.31 18.19
C LYS A 44 -2.81 -0.47 16.88
N ILE A 45 -3.66 -1.50 16.82
CA ILE A 45 -3.77 -2.41 15.68
C ILE A 45 -5.20 -2.35 15.18
N LEU A 46 -5.35 -1.93 13.93
CA LEU A 46 -6.62 -1.79 13.26
C LEU A 46 -6.80 -2.87 12.21
N GLU A 47 -7.86 -3.67 12.32
CA GLU A 47 -8.24 -4.69 11.34
C GLU A 47 -9.62 -4.36 10.75
N ILE A 48 -9.65 -4.12 9.44
CA ILE A 48 -10.83 -3.74 8.67
C ILE A 48 -11.18 -4.89 7.73
N ASN A 49 -12.40 -5.42 7.85
CA ASN A 49 -12.94 -6.38 6.90
C ASN A 49 -13.94 -5.70 5.95
N VAL A 50 -13.63 -5.75 4.65
CA VAL A 50 -14.44 -5.19 3.56
C VAL A 50 -15.20 -6.34 2.90
N GLU A 51 -16.47 -6.53 3.24
CA GLU A 51 -17.26 -7.66 2.70
C GLU A 51 -17.88 -7.34 1.33
N ASN A 52 -18.21 -6.07 1.10
CA ASN A 52 -18.90 -5.60 -0.10
C ASN A 52 -18.27 -4.29 -0.59
N GLU A 53 -18.73 -3.79 -1.73
CA GLU A 53 -18.35 -2.48 -2.24
C GLU A 53 -18.73 -1.36 -1.26
N ILE A 54 -17.75 -0.53 -0.91
CA ILE A 54 -17.91 0.68 -0.12
C ILE A 54 -17.58 1.88 -1.02
N ASN A 55 -18.58 2.73 -1.26
CA ASN A 55 -18.41 3.98 -1.97
C ASN A 55 -17.82 5.05 -1.05
N ILE A 56 -16.70 5.64 -1.46
CA ILE A 56 -15.95 6.63 -0.71
C ILE A 56 -15.99 7.95 -1.47
N THR A 57 -16.38 9.01 -0.78
CA THR A 57 -16.60 10.33 -1.38
C THR A 57 -15.38 11.23 -1.28
N ASN A 58 -14.49 10.99 -0.32
CA ASN A 58 -13.35 11.85 -0.01
C ASN A 58 -12.05 11.07 0.24
N ASN A 59 -10.95 11.78 0.39
CA ASN A 59 -9.70 11.19 0.88
C ASN A 59 -9.89 10.50 2.23
N ILE A 60 -9.22 9.35 2.40
CA ILE A 60 -9.15 8.64 3.66
C ILE A 60 -7.72 8.77 4.19
N ASN A 61 -7.56 9.47 5.33
CA ASN A 61 -6.27 9.65 5.97
C ASN A 61 -6.15 8.71 7.17
N VAL A 62 -5.25 7.73 7.06
CA VAL A 62 -4.97 6.75 8.11
C VAL A 62 -3.68 7.18 8.83
N ASN A 63 -3.79 7.43 10.13
CA ASN A 63 -2.67 7.89 10.95
C ASN A 63 -2.67 7.19 12.32
N SER A 64 -1.53 7.25 13.01
CA SER A 64 -1.40 6.89 14.43
C SER A 64 -1.59 5.40 14.81
N PHE A 65 -1.41 4.47 13.87
CA PHE A 65 -1.52 3.02 14.13
C PHE A 65 -0.13 2.34 14.12
N GLU A 66 0.10 1.40 15.04
CA GLU A 66 1.25 0.51 14.91
C GLU A 66 1.07 -0.43 13.71
N LYS A 67 -0.17 -0.87 13.44
CA LYS A 67 -0.48 -1.73 12.29
C LYS A 67 -1.90 -1.51 11.78
N VAL A 68 -2.06 -1.51 10.45
CA VAL A 68 -3.36 -1.50 9.77
C VAL A 68 -3.44 -2.69 8.83
N ILE A 69 -4.53 -3.45 8.94
CA ILE A 69 -4.87 -4.57 8.05
C ILE A 69 -6.20 -4.23 7.42
N ILE A 70 -6.25 -4.19 6.08
CA ILE A 70 -7.48 -4.09 5.31
C ILE A 70 -7.59 -5.36 4.47
N SER A 71 -8.61 -6.17 4.76
CA SER A 71 -8.83 -7.44 4.09
C SER A 71 -10.23 -7.54 3.51
N GLY A 72 -10.33 -8.19 2.35
CA GLY A 72 -11.59 -8.61 1.78
C GLY A 72 -11.71 -10.13 1.70
N GLY A 73 -12.85 -10.60 1.18
CA GLY A 73 -13.06 -11.99 0.82
C GLY A 73 -12.58 -12.32 -0.60
N SER A 74 -12.63 -11.36 -1.52
CA SER A 74 -12.29 -11.53 -2.93
C SER A 74 -12.15 -10.18 -3.64
N THR A 75 -11.35 -10.11 -4.69
CA THR A 75 -11.22 -8.90 -5.54
C THR A 75 -12.52 -8.51 -6.23
N GLU A 76 -13.45 -9.43 -6.46
CA GLU A 76 -14.68 -9.17 -7.22
C GLU A 76 -15.78 -8.52 -6.38
N ASN A 77 -15.78 -8.72 -5.06
CA ASN A 77 -16.86 -8.27 -4.17
C ASN A 77 -16.39 -7.27 -3.11
N SER A 78 -15.15 -7.40 -2.64
CA SER A 78 -14.59 -6.55 -1.60
C SER A 78 -13.93 -5.34 -2.25
N ILE A 79 -14.66 -4.22 -2.36
CA ILE A 79 -14.20 -3.08 -3.16
C ILE A 79 -14.19 -1.81 -2.32
N LEU A 80 -13.06 -1.11 -2.28
CA LEU A 80 -13.01 0.29 -1.85
C LEU A 80 -13.11 1.16 -3.11
N ASN A 81 -14.27 1.77 -3.33
CA ASN A 81 -14.56 2.54 -4.55
C ASN A 81 -14.58 4.04 -4.25
N PHE A 82 -13.48 4.73 -4.53
CA PHE A 82 -13.44 6.19 -4.50
C PHE A 82 -14.19 6.73 -5.72
N LEU A 83 -15.29 7.43 -5.45
CA LEU A 83 -16.16 7.97 -6.50
C LEU A 83 -15.45 9.04 -7.35
N ASP A 84 -14.51 9.76 -6.74
CA ASP A 84 -13.57 10.64 -7.42
C ASP A 84 -12.18 9.99 -7.41
N LEU A 85 -11.68 9.67 -8.60
CA LEU A 85 -10.39 9.01 -8.82
C LEU A 85 -9.19 9.91 -8.54
N SER A 86 -9.38 11.17 -8.15
CA SER A 86 -8.32 12.04 -7.63
C SER A 86 -8.07 11.80 -6.13
N HIS A 87 -8.98 11.12 -5.44
CA HIS A 87 -8.86 10.82 -4.02
C HIS A 87 -7.96 9.62 -3.73
N TYR A 88 -7.45 9.60 -2.50
CA TYR A 88 -6.45 8.66 -2.02
C TYR A 88 -6.86 8.03 -0.70
N LEU A 89 -6.41 6.80 -0.53
CA LEU A 89 -6.15 6.20 0.76
C LEU A 89 -4.70 6.53 1.16
N TYR A 90 -4.56 7.51 2.04
CA TYR A 90 -3.28 7.98 2.56
C TYR A 90 -2.90 7.21 3.83
N PHE A 91 -1.74 6.57 3.81
CA PHE A 91 -1.09 6.06 5.01
C PHE A 91 0.07 6.97 5.39
N ASP A 92 -0.13 7.78 6.41
CA ASP A 92 0.89 8.73 6.88
C ASP A 92 1.98 8.03 7.70
N ASN A 93 3.05 8.74 8.03
CA ASN A 93 4.21 8.26 8.80
C ASN A 93 3.87 7.78 10.22
N GLY A 94 2.69 8.12 10.73
CA GLY A 94 2.15 7.59 11.96
C GLY A 94 1.75 6.11 11.88
N VAL A 95 1.66 5.52 10.68
CA VAL A 95 1.36 4.10 10.45
C VAL A 95 2.64 3.32 10.20
N LYS A 96 2.99 2.35 11.05
CA LYS A 96 4.25 1.59 10.88
C LYS A 96 4.11 0.42 9.91
N GLU A 97 3.07 -0.40 10.08
CA GLU A 97 2.85 -1.60 9.28
C GLU A 97 1.49 -1.55 8.56
N ILE A 98 1.48 -1.91 7.28
CA ILE A 98 0.28 -1.91 6.43
C ILE A 98 0.15 -3.27 5.74
N GLN A 99 -1.07 -3.83 5.75
CA GLN A 99 -1.42 -5.02 5.01
C GLN A 99 -2.72 -4.81 4.23
N LEU A 100 -2.67 -5.01 2.92
CA LEU A 100 -3.83 -4.97 2.01
C LEU A 100 -3.98 -6.36 1.38
N ASN A 101 -5.11 -7.03 1.62
CA ASN A 101 -5.29 -8.44 1.24
C ASN A 101 -6.66 -8.71 0.59
N ASN A 102 -6.68 -9.41 -0.55
CA ASN A 102 -7.91 -9.96 -1.16
C ASN A 102 -9.03 -8.93 -1.41
N LEU A 103 -8.71 -7.75 -1.94
CA LEU A 103 -9.69 -6.72 -2.25
C LEU A 103 -9.36 -5.95 -3.54
N SER A 104 -10.36 -5.30 -4.11
CA SER A 104 -10.16 -4.28 -5.14
C SER A 104 -10.16 -2.88 -4.54
N ILE A 105 -9.34 -2.01 -5.10
CA ILE A 105 -9.31 -0.58 -4.78
C ILE A 105 -9.45 0.18 -6.10
N ARG A 106 -10.48 1.00 -6.21
CA ARG A 106 -10.66 1.95 -7.31
C ARG A 106 -10.45 3.34 -6.74
N GLY A 107 -9.28 3.91 -6.97
CA GLY A 107 -8.77 5.09 -6.29
C GLY A 107 -7.26 4.98 -6.07
N ASN A 108 -6.65 5.96 -5.42
CA ASN A 108 -5.19 6.03 -5.32
C ASN A 108 -4.68 5.58 -3.95
N LEU A 109 -3.42 5.13 -3.91
CA LEU A 109 -2.69 4.78 -2.69
C LEU A 109 -1.52 5.73 -2.48
N TYR A 110 -1.31 6.14 -1.23
CA TYR A 110 -0.13 6.91 -0.84
C TYR A 110 0.51 6.34 0.43
N PHE A 111 1.83 6.13 0.37
CA PHE A 111 2.64 5.64 1.49
C PHE A 111 3.71 6.65 1.89
N HIS A 112 3.72 7.06 3.17
CA HIS A 112 4.67 8.01 3.72
C HIS A 112 5.44 7.37 4.87
N ASP A 113 6.74 7.13 4.69
CA ASP A 113 7.65 6.67 5.77
C ASP A 113 7.15 5.44 6.57
N ASN A 114 6.32 4.58 5.96
CA ASN A 114 5.86 3.36 6.60
C ASN A 114 7.00 2.30 6.61
N LEU A 115 7.15 1.56 7.71
CA LEU A 115 8.26 0.60 7.85
C LEU A 115 8.04 -0.66 7.01
N LYS A 116 6.82 -1.20 7.02
CA LYS A 116 6.48 -2.47 6.35
C LYS A 116 5.16 -2.34 5.61
N ILE A 117 5.19 -2.64 4.32
CA ILE A 117 3.99 -2.65 3.48
C ILE A 117 3.88 -4.02 2.82
N ASN A 118 2.73 -4.68 2.97
CA ASN A 118 2.41 -5.93 2.29
C ASN A 118 1.10 -5.77 1.51
N ILE A 119 1.15 -5.98 0.20
CA ILE A 119 0.01 -5.95 -0.70
C ILE A 119 -0.08 -7.32 -1.36
N GLN A 120 -1.16 -8.05 -1.10
CA GLN A 120 -1.32 -9.42 -1.56
C GLN A 120 -2.71 -9.68 -2.14
N ASN A 121 -2.77 -10.24 -3.34
CA ASN A 121 -4.05 -10.54 -4.01
C ASN A 121 -4.96 -9.30 -4.08
N VAL A 122 -4.40 -8.16 -4.52
CA VAL A 122 -5.14 -6.90 -4.66
C VAL A 122 -5.25 -6.53 -6.13
N HIS A 123 -6.41 -6.02 -6.52
CA HIS A 123 -6.62 -5.38 -7.81
C HIS A 123 -6.74 -3.87 -7.61
N LEU A 124 -5.87 -3.09 -8.25
CA LEU A 124 -5.89 -1.63 -8.15
C LEU A 124 -6.22 -1.01 -9.51
N THR A 125 -7.20 -0.10 -9.51
CA THR A 125 -7.43 0.85 -10.59
C THR A 125 -7.20 2.27 -10.06
N GLY A 126 -6.05 2.86 -10.36
CA GLY A 126 -5.61 4.11 -9.74
C GLY A 126 -4.11 4.32 -9.82
N ASN A 127 -3.59 5.21 -8.99
CA ASN A 127 -2.16 5.50 -8.89
C ASN A 127 -1.59 5.00 -7.55
N ILE A 128 -0.30 4.65 -7.54
CA ILE A 128 0.45 4.38 -6.31
C ILE A 128 1.55 5.42 -6.19
N ASN A 129 1.56 6.15 -5.08
CA ASN A 129 2.61 7.09 -4.76
C ASN A 129 3.27 6.71 -3.44
N SER A 130 4.57 6.95 -3.34
CA SER A 130 5.25 6.87 -2.06
C SER A 130 6.36 7.89 -1.90
N LYS A 131 6.69 8.17 -0.64
CA LYS A 131 7.82 8.99 -0.24
C LYS A 131 8.44 8.42 1.03
N PHE A 132 9.70 7.99 0.91
CA PHE A 132 10.49 7.46 2.02
C PHE A 132 11.74 8.32 2.26
N ASP A 133 11.65 9.20 3.25
CA ASP A 133 12.78 9.94 3.80
C ASP A 133 13.54 9.08 4.84
N ILE A 134 12.87 8.10 5.45
CA ILE A 134 13.47 7.07 6.30
C ILE A 134 13.52 5.71 5.62
N ARG A 135 14.53 4.90 5.96
CA ARG A 135 14.66 3.54 5.41
C ARG A 135 13.51 2.65 5.89
N ASN A 136 12.61 2.30 4.98
CA ASN A 136 11.66 1.22 5.22
C ASN A 136 12.37 -0.14 5.21
N GLU A 137 11.74 -1.13 5.84
CA GLU A 137 12.20 -2.51 5.77
C GLU A 137 11.84 -3.13 4.42
N TYR A 138 10.56 -3.06 4.03
CA TYR A 138 10.10 -3.58 2.74
C TYR A 138 8.75 -3.00 2.26
N ILE A 139 8.55 -3.07 0.95
CA ILE A 139 7.28 -2.97 0.23
C ILE A 139 7.14 -4.24 -0.58
N ASN A 140 6.31 -5.18 -0.11
CA ASN A 140 6.04 -6.43 -0.80
C ASN A 140 4.73 -6.32 -1.55
N ILE A 141 4.77 -6.57 -2.86
CA ILE A 141 3.62 -6.58 -3.76
C ILE A 141 3.59 -7.97 -4.39
N SER A 142 2.52 -8.72 -4.16
CA SER A 142 2.40 -10.10 -4.64
C SER A 142 1.01 -10.43 -5.14
N ASN A 143 0.93 -11.21 -6.22
CA ASN A 143 -0.35 -11.57 -6.86
C ASN A 143 -1.23 -10.34 -7.13
N PHE A 144 -0.57 -9.25 -7.53
CA PHE A 144 -1.20 -7.95 -7.68
C PHE A 144 -1.63 -7.76 -9.13
N LYS A 145 -2.80 -7.18 -9.34
CA LYS A 145 -3.25 -6.73 -10.65
C LYS A 145 -3.36 -5.21 -10.64
N TYR A 146 -2.72 -4.57 -11.59
CA TYR A 146 -2.76 -3.12 -11.76
C TYR A 146 -3.37 -2.75 -13.10
N GLU A 147 -4.30 -1.80 -13.08
CA GLU A 147 -4.80 -1.11 -14.26
C GLU A 147 -4.73 0.40 -14.03
N SER A 148 -4.22 1.15 -14.99
CA SER A 148 -4.22 2.61 -14.91
C SER A 148 -5.64 3.17 -14.88
N SER A 149 -5.87 4.20 -14.08
CA SER A 149 -7.15 4.93 -14.10
C SER A 149 -7.26 5.85 -15.31
N SER A 150 -8.44 6.46 -15.51
CA SER A 150 -8.63 7.51 -16.53
C SER A 150 -7.97 8.85 -16.17
N ASN A 151 -7.51 9.03 -14.92
CA ASN A 151 -6.87 10.27 -14.50
C ASN A 151 -5.41 10.27 -14.94
N GLU A 152 -5.03 11.32 -15.67
CA GLU A 152 -3.65 11.51 -16.11
C GLU A 152 -2.70 11.71 -14.93
N SER A 153 -1.52 11.12 -15.03
CA SER A 153 -0.42 11.28 -14.08
C SER A 153 0.90 11.17 -14.81
N ASP A 154 1.92 11.88 -14.33
CA ASP A 154 3.28 11.73 -14.84
C ASP A 154 3.71 10.26 -14.80
N ASN A 155 3.61 9.64 -13.62
CA ASN A 155 3.87 8.22 -13.44
C ASN A 155 2.71 7.60 -12.70
N CYS A 156 2.19 6.50 -13.24
CA CYS A 156 1.07 5.75 -12.67
C CYS A 156 1.44 5.12 -11.32
N ILE A 157 2.64 4.56 -11.23
CA ILE A 157 3.25 4.07 -10.00
C ILE A 157 4.55 4.84 -9.78
N ASN A 158 4.61 5.67 -8.75
CA ASN A 158 5.78 6.48 -8.43
C ASN A 158 6.32 6.13 -7.04
N LEU A 159 7.40 5.36 -7.02
CA LEU A 159 8.04 4.85 -5.81
C LEU A 159 9.30 5.68 -5.51
N ARG A 160 9.16 6.68 -4.64
CA ARG A 160 10.30 7.51 -4.19
C ARG A 160 10.88 6.93 -2.91
N GLY A 161 11.93 6.13 -3.09
CA GLY A 161 12.57 5.30 -2.08
C GLY A 161 11.84 3.97 -1.88
N GLY A 162 12.31 3.20 -0.91
CA GLY A 162 11.67 1.95 -0.51
C GLY A 162 12.43 0.69 -0.95
N ASN A 163 12.55 -0.31 -0.09
CA ASN A 163 12.98 -1.67 -0.45
C ASN A 163 11.80 -2.42 -1.09
N VAL A 164 11.71 -2.43 -2.42
CA VAL A 164 10.55 -2.91 -3.16
C VAL A 164 10.78 -4.33 -3.67
N ASN A 165 9.80 -5.20 -3.46
CA ASN A 165 9.74 -6.55 -4.01
C ASN A 165 8.38 -6.77 -4.68
N ILE A 166 8.38 -6.98 -5.99
CA ILE A 166 7.20 -7.28 -6.81
C ILE A 166 7.30 -8.73 -7.28
N ASN A 167 6.28 -9.53 -7.02
CA ASN A 167 6.28 -10.94 -7.38
C ASN A 167 4.94 -11.40 -7.96
N ASN A 168 4.97 -12.24 -9.00
CA ASN A 168 3.78 -12.87 -9.59
C ASN A 168 2.64 -11.87 -9.83
N SER A 169 2.94 -10.72 -10.42
CA SER A 169 2.01 -9.59 -10.53
C SER A 169 1.90 -9.10 -11.98
N THR A 170 0.78 -8.46 -12.30
CA THR A 170 0.44 -8.05 -13.67
C THR A 170 0.09 -6.57 -13.70
N PHE A 171 0.70 -5.82 -14.61
CA PHE A 171 0.53 -4.37 -14.72
C PHE A 171 0.19 -3.96 -16.14
N PHE A 172 -0.91 -3.20 -16.28
CA PHE A 172 -1.35 -2.62 -17.55
C PHE A 172 -1.34 -1.11 -17.46
N GLY A 173 -0.47 -0.49 -18.25
CA GLY A 173 -0.45 0.95 -18.47
C GLY A 173 -1.47 1.38 -19.52
N SER A 174 -1.60 2.70 -19.66
CA SER A 174 -2.35 3.33 -20.74
C SER A 174 -1.79 4.72 -20.99
N SER A 175 -2.45 5.48 -21.86
CA SER A 175 -2.10 6.88 -22.13
C SER A 175 -2.22 7.79 -20.90
N SER A 176 -2.85 7.35 -19.81
CA SER A 176 -2.88 8.12 -18.56
C SER A 176 -1.56 8.10 -17.78
N CYS A 177 -0.65 7.18 -18.11
CA CYS A 177 0.71 7.12 -17.58
C CYS A 177 1.65 7.95 -18.48
N GLN A 178 1.65 9.27 -18.32
CA GLN A 178 2.23 10.20 -19.30
C GLN A 178 3.73 9.98 -19.54
N ASN A 179 4.52 9.74 -18.49
CA ASN A 179 5.95 9.46 -18.59
C ASN A 179 6.27 7.97 -18.51
N ARG A 180 5.62 7.21 -17.63
CA ARG A 180 5.81 5.75 -17.49
C ARG A 180 4.79 5.09 -16.56
N LEU A 181 4.64 3.79 -16.74
CA LEU A 181 3.85 2.94 -15.86
C LEU A 181 4.45 2.89 -14.44
N ILE A 182 5.75 2.57 -14.30
CA ILE A 182 6.45 2.51 -13.01
C ILE A 182 7.70 3.38 -13.04
N ASN A 183 7.80 4.27 -12.05
CA ASN A 183 8.98 5.05 -11.74
C ASN A 183 9.50 4.62 -10.36
N TYR A 184 10.68 4.02 -10.31
CA TYR A 184 11.36 3.71 -9.05
C TYR A 184 12.58 4.62 -8.88
N ASN A 185 12.64 5.36 -7.79
CA ASN A 185 13.78 6.21 -7.45
C ASN A 185 14.33 5.84 -6.07
N GLY A 186 15.45 5.14 -6.01
CA GLY A 186 16.14 4.73 -4.79
C GLY A 186 16.85 5.87 -4.03
N ASN A 187 16.64 7.13 -4.42
CA ASN A 187 17.08 8.34 -3.71
C ASN A 187 18.59 8.43 -3.39
N GLY A 188 19.44 7.75 -4.17
CA GLY A 188 20.89 7.99 -4.19
C GLY A 188 21.69 7.39 -3.03
N ASP A 189 21.03 6.74 -2.08
CA ASP A 189 21.69 6.07 -0.97
C ASP A 189 21.71 4.55 -1.23
N ASP A 190 22.76 3.85 -0.77
CA ASP A 190 22.92 2.38 -0.79
C ASP A 190 21.88 1.62 0.08
N LYS A 191 20.65 2.11 0.14
CA LYS A 191 19.60 1.75 1.10
C LYS A 191 18.45 0.99 0.47
N TYR A 192 18.16 1.22 -0.81
CA TYR A 192 16.92 0.80 -1.44
C TYR A 192 17.14 -0.12 -2.63
N ASN A 193 16.59 -1.32 -2.49
CA ASN A 193 16.63 -2.38 -3.49
C ASN A 193 15.30 -2.46 -4.25
N LEU A 194 15.37 -2.88 -5.51
CA LEU A 194 14.19 -3.24 -6.30
C LEU A 194 14.37 -4.67 -6.79
N ILE A 195 13.41 -5.53 -6.45
CA ILE A 195 13.36 -6.92 -6.88
C ILE A 195 12.03 -7.12 -7.62
N ILE A 196 12.07 -7.64 -8.84
CA ILE A 196 10.88 -7.96 -9.65
C ILE A 196 11.00 -9.39 -10.16
N LYS A 197 10.00 -10.24 -9.85
CA LYS A 197 10.02 -11.67 -10.17
C LYS A 197 8.71 -12.13 -10.75
N ASP A 198 8.80 -13.02 -11.75
CA ASP A 198 7.68 -13.77 -12.31
C ASP A 198 6.47 -12.88 -12.68
N SER A 199 6.72 -11.65 -13.13
CA SER A 199 5.69 -10.62 -13.32
C SER A 199 5.55 -10.19 -14.78
N TYR A 200 4.39 -9.65 -15.13
CA TYR A 200 4.07 -9.21 -16.48
C TYR A 200 3.74 -7.71 -16.49
N PHE A 201 4.31 -6.98 -17.44
CA PHE A 201 4.11 -5.55 -17.62
C PHE A 201 3.79 -5.26 -19.08
N SER A 202 2.73 -4.49 -19.31
CA SER A 202 2.36 -4.03 -20.64
C SER A 202 2.13 -2.53 -20.64
N GLY A 203 2.77 -1.83 -21.57
CA GLY A 203 2.48 -0.42 -21.84
C GLY A 203 1.24 -0.22 -22.73
N GLU A 204 0.62 -1.30 -23.21
CA GLU A 204 -0.52 -1.33 -24.14
C GLU A 204 -0.33 -0.44 -25.39
N TYR A 205 0.91 -0.32 -25.86
CA TYR A 205 1.38 0.58 -26.93
C TYR A 205 1.09 2.06 -26.65
N GLN A 206 0.93 2.44 -25.40
CA GLN A 206 0.50 3.77 -24.99
C GLN A 206 1.43 4.48 -24.00
N CYS A 207 2.29 3.76 -23.28
CA CYS A 207 3.25 4.36 -22.36
C CYS A 207 4.56 3.56 -22.24
N PRO A 208 5.66 4.19 -21.78
CA PRO A 208 6.86 3.49 -21.36
C PRO A 208 6.59 2.70 -20.07
N ILE A 209 7.36 1.64 -19.84
CA ILE A 209 7.01 0.73 -18.73
C ILE A 209 7.74 1.07 -17.44
N LEU A 210 9.08 1.12 -17.44
CA LEU A 210 9.85 1.12 -16.20
C LEU A 210 11.02 2.09 -16.28
N ASP A 211 11.13 2.99 -15.32
CA ASP A 211 12.35 3.73 -15.03
C ASP A 211 12.88 3.40 -13.63
N ILE A 212 14.20 3.28 -13.53
CA ILE A 212 14.93 2.95 -12.30
C ILE A 212 16.05 3.98 -12.14
N ILE A 213 15.86 4.84 -11.15
CA ILE A 213 16.80 5.91 -10.79
C ILE A 213 17.46 5.54 -9.46
N ASN A 214 18.78 5.58 -9.40
CA ASN A 214 19.55 5.49 -8.15
C ASN A 214 19.21 4.30 -7.23
N GLY A 215 18.94 3.12 -7.79
CA GLY A 215 18.73 1.91 -6.99
C GLY A 215 20.05 1.22 -6.63
N PHE A 216 20.13 0.67 -5.41
CA PHE A 216 21.35 0.02 -4.91
C PHE A 216 21.54 -1.40 -5.48
N ASN A 217 20.56 -2.27 -5.27
CA ASN A 217 20.52 -3.61 -5.84
C ASN A 217 19.24 -3.80 -6.65
N ILE A 218 19.40 -4.17 -7.92
CA ILE A 218 18.31 -4.37 -8.87
C ILE A 218 18.36 -5.83 -9.35
N ASP A 219 17.30 -6.59 -9.09
CA ASP A 219 17.15 -7.98 -9.55
C ASP A 219 15.80 -8.12 -10.26
N ILE A 220 15.80 -8.21 -11.58
CA ILE A 220 14.62 -8.47 -12.40
C ILE A 220 14.78 -9.84 -13.05
N ASN A 221 13.89 -10.77 -12.71
CA ASN A 221 14.00 -12.17 -13.10
C ASN A 221 12.65 -12.72 -13.59
N ASN A 222 12.68 -13.60 -14.60
CA ASN A 222 11.52 -14.30 -15.14
C ASN A 222 10.29 -13.42 -15.42
N SER A 223 10.51 -12.16 -15.80
CA SER A 223 9.44 -11.18 -16.01
C SER A 223 9.33 -10.79 -17.48
N ILE A 224 8.12 -10.43 -17.91
CA ILE A 224 7.80 -10.06 -19.30
C ILE A 224 7.45 -8.58 -19.33
N PHE A 225 8.09 -7.85 -20.25
CA PHE A 225 7.82 -6.45 -20.55
C PHE A 225 7.47 -6.37 -22.04
N GLU A 226 6.25 -5.99 -22.38
CA GLU A 226 5.80 -5.93 -23.77
C GLU A 226 4.92 -4.72 -24.07
N LYS A 227 4.71 -4.44 -25.37
CA LYS A 227 3.85 -3.34 -25.83
C LYS A 227 4.20 -1.99 -25.19
N ALA A 228 5.48 -1.74 -24.91
CA ALA A 228 5.93 -0.41 -24.48
C ALA A 228 5.82 0.58 -25.65
N TYR A 229 5.56 1.84 -25.33
CA TYR A 229 5.60 2.93 -26.30
C TYR A 229 6.24 4.15 -25.68
N SER A 230 7.27 4.71 -26.33
CA SER A 230 7.90 5.94 -25.92
C SER A 230 7.88 6.94 -27.08
N SER A 231 7.40 8.16 -26.81
CA SER A 231 7.40 9.25 -27.78
C SER A 231 8.76 9.96 -27.80
N GLU A 232 9.02 10.75 -28.85
CA GLU A 232 10.26 11.54 -28.96
C GLU A 232 10.50 12.51 -27.78
N SER A 233 9.44 12.85 -27.03
CA SER A 233 9.49 13.73 -25.86
C SER A 233 9.81 13.02 -24.54
N ILE A 234 9.84 11.69 -24.52
CA ILE A 234 10.04 10.89 -23.31
C ILE A 234 11.30 10.03 -23.50
N GLU A 235 12.27 10.16 -22.60
CA GLU A 235 13.46 9.31 -22.61
C GLU A 235 13.17 7.94 -21.98
N GLY A 236 13.71 6.87 -22.56
CA GLY A 236 13.52 5.48 -22.10
C GLY A 236 12.29 4.79 -22.70
N GLY A 237 12.26 3.45 -22.69
CA GLY A 237 11.18 2.61 -23.21
C GLY A 237 10.75 1.55 -22.21
#